data_AF-A0A2S5THM0-F1
#
_entry.id   AF-A0A2S5THM0-F1
#
_cell.length_a   1.000
_cell.length_b   1.000
_cell.length_c   1.000
_cell.angle_alpha   90.00
_cell.angle_beta   90.00
_cell.angle_gamma   90.00
#
_symmetry.space_group_name_H-M   'P 1'
#
loop_
_entity.id
_entity.type
_entity.pdbx_description
1 polymer ?
#
loop_
_entity_poly.entity_id
_entity_poly.type
_entity_poly.pdbx_seq_one_letter_code
_entity_poly.pdbx_strand_id
1 'polypeptide(L)'
;MRRLAAILLPLLLAACASAPRTSPELEALRAELEQLERDPQLGGLAPVAMVEADRAIDAAAASLAAGDGELEQKLYLAGSRLKIARAQAQRRVVENRIRALTLVQERAVPVLQEVEGIAIPPPELRPEPVPPAAEAPPELPPELPRKSALPAPPAE
;
A
#
# COMPACT_ATOMS: atom_id res chain seq x y z
N MET A 1 46.16 -51.64 -25.36
CA MET A 1 44.82 -51.02 -25.14
C MET A 1 44.23 -51.26 -23.74
N ARG A 2 44.71 -52.25 -22.95
CA ARG A 2 44.15 -52.60 -21.63
C ARG A 2 44.53 -51.67 -20.46
N ARG A 3 45.47 -50.73 -20.67
CA ARG A 3 45.94 -49.77 -19.64
C ARG A 3 45.22 -48.41 -19.66
N LEU A 4 44.40 -48.14 -20.68
CA LEU A 4 43.60 -46.90 -20.75
C LEU A 4 42.31 -46.98 -19.92
N ALA A 5 41.85 -48.19 -19.59
CA ALA A 5 40.62 -48.40 -18.81
C ALA A 5 40.78 -48.09 -17.31
N ALA A 6 42.02 -48.00 -16.79
CA ALA A 6 42.27 -47.85 -15.35
C ALA A 6 42.21 -46.40 -14.84
N ILE A 7 42.15 -45.40 -15.75
CA ILE A 7 42.19 -43.96 -15.39
C ILE A 7 40.78 -43.34 -15.37
N LEU A 8 39.77 -44.02 -15.93
CA LEU A 8 38.40 -43.52 -16.00
C LEU A 8 37.64 -43.60 -14.67
N LEU A 9 38.00 -44.53 -13.78
CA LEU A 9 37.28 -44.76 -12.53
C LEU A 9 37.40 -43.61 -11.50
N PRO A 10 38.57 -42.97 -11.26
CA PRO A 10 38.64 -41.85 -10.32
C PRO A 10 37.96 -40.56 -10.82
N LEU A 11 37.75 -40.41 -12.13
CA LEU A 11 37.10 -39.21 -12.70
C LEU A 11 35.60 -39.16 -12.40
N LEU A 12 34.93 -40.32 -12.26
CA LEU A 12 33.50 -40.38 -11.94
C LEU A 12 33.20 -40.09 -10.46
N LEU A 13 34.17 -40.25 -9.54
CA LEU A 13 33.96 -39.99 -8.11
C LEU A 13 34.05 -38.49 -7.75
N ALA A 14 34.70 -37.67 -8.57
CA ALA A 14 34.77 -36.21 -8.34
C ALA A 14 33.42 -35.50 -8.56
N ALA A 15 32.45 -36.15 -9.21
CA ALA A 15 31.15 -35.55 -9.53
C ALA A 15 30.17 -35.54 -8.34
N CYS A 16 30.32 -36.41 -7.33
CA CYS A 16 29.39 -36.49 -6.19
C CYS A 16 29.73 -35.56 -5.02
N ALA A 17 30.89 -34.89 -5.03
CA ALA A 17 31.30 -34.01 -3.92
C ALA A 17 30.71 -32.59 -3.99
N SER A 18 29.99 -32.23 -5.05
CA SER A 18 29.58 -30.85 -5.35
C SER A 18 28.08 -30.69 -5.56
N ALA A 19 27.24 -31.37 -4.76
CA ALA A 19 25.81 -31.06 -4.74
C ALA A 19 25.57 -29.72 -4.02
N PRO A 20 24.80 -28.78 -4.62
CA PRO A 20 24.47 -27.51 -3.98
C PRO A 20 23.69 -27.75 -2.67
N ARG A 21 24.08 -27.06 -1.60
CA ARG A 21 23.29 -27.02 -0.36
C ARG A 21 22.12 -26.08 -0.56
N THR A 22 20.90 -26.56 -0.30
CA THR A 22 19.66 -25.78 -0.46
C THR A 22 18.93 -25.66 0.87
N SER A 23 18.32 -24.50 1.14
CA SER A 23 17.45 -24.30 2.30
C SER A 23 16.07 -23.83 1.82
N PRO A 24 14.97 -24.53 2.17
CA PRO A 24 13.63 -24.12 1.77
C PRO A 24 13.23 -22.76 2.35
N GLU A 25 13.70 -22.44 3.56
CA GLU A 25 13.42 -21.16 4.21
C GLU A 25 14.14 -20.00 3.50
N LEU A 26 15.36 -20.21 3.02
CA LEU A 26 16.08 -19.21 2.22
C LEU A 26 15.36 -18.90 0.91
N GLU A 27 14.87 -19.93 0.21
CA GLU A 27 14.11 -19.74 -1.03
C GLU A 27 12.78 -19.03 -0.78
N ALA A 28 12.11 -19.34 0.34
CA ALA A 28 10.89 -18.63 0.73
C ALA A 28 11.16 -17.12 0.95
N LEU A 29 12.24 -16.78 1.66
CA LEU A 29 12.62 -15.37 1.89
C LEU A 29 12.93 -14.62 0.59
N ARG A 30 13.62 -15.26 -0.36
CA ARG A 30 13.87 -14.68 -1.69
C ARG A 30 12.58 -14.43 -2.45
N ALA A 31 11.69 -15.41 -2.47
CA ALA A 31 10.39 -15.28 -3.12
C ALA A 31 9.53 -14.17 -2.48
N GLU A 32 9.55 -14.04 -1.16
CA GLU A 32 8.85 -12.96 -0.47
C GLU A 32 9.44 -11.58 -0.74
N LEU A 33 10.77 -11.45 -0.86
CA LEU A 33 11.42 -10.19 -1.26
C LEU A 33 11.05 -9.82 -2.70
N GLU A 34 11.14 -10.77 -3.62
CA GLU A 34 10.76 -10.60 -5.03
C GLU A 34 9.29 -10.22 -5.18
N GLN A 35 8.41 -10.81 -4.37
CA GLN A 35 7.00 -10.42 -4.31
C GLN A 35 6.83 -8.98 -3.82
N LEU A 36 7.57 -8.57 -2.78
CA LEU A 36 7.51 -7.22 -2.25
C LEU A 36 8.03 -6.19 -3.26
N GLU A 37 9.09 -6.50 -4.01
CA GLU A 37 9.65 -5.67 -5.08
C GLU A 37 8.70 -5.46 -6.24
N ARG A 38 7.94 -6.50 -6.60
CA ARG A 38 6.96 -6.43 -7.68
C ARG A 38 5.60 -5.89 -7.27
N ASP A 39 5.38 -5.69 -5.98
CA ASP A 39 4.13 -5.13 -5.49
C ASP A 39 3.99 -3.69 -6.01
N PRO A 40 2.96 -3.40 -6.84
CA PRO A 40 2.78 -2.08 -7.44
C PRO A 40 2.48 -0.98 -6.42
N GLN A 41 2.02 -1.35 -5.22
CA GLN A 41 1.74 -0.42 -4.13
C GLN A 41 2.93 -0.25 -3.19
N LEU A 42 3.80 -1.25 -3.05
CA LEU A 42 4.84 -1.28 -2.01
C LEU A 42 6.28 -1.24 -2.53
N GLY A 43 6.57 -1.84 -3.68
CA GLY A 43 7.94 -2.16 -4.12
C GLY A 43 8.87 -0.97 -4.34
N GLY A 44 8.32 0.21 -4.63
CA GLY A 44 9.10 1.45 -4.77
C GLY A 44 9.18 2.29 -3.49
N LEU A 45 8.46 1.91 -2.44
CA LEU A 45 8.26 2.80 -1.31
C LEU A 45 9.39 2.73 -0.30
N ALA A 46 10.00 1.58 -0.01
CA ALA A 46 11.03 1.47 1.05
C ALA A 46 12.40 0.95 0.56
N PRO A 47 13.05 1.62 -0.42
CA PRO A 47 14.23 1.06 -1.10
C PRO A 47 15.40 0.74 -0.16
N VAL A 48 15.64 1.58 0.85
CA VAL A 48 16.73 1.34 1.82
C VAL A 48 16.49 0.06 2.60
N ALA A 49 15.29 -0.13 3.16
CA ALA A 49 14.98 -1.32 3.94
C ALA A 49 14.92 -2.58 3.09
N MET A 50 14.56 -2.47 1.81
CA MET A 50 14.59 -3.58 0.87
C MET A 50 16.02 -4.05 0.60
N VAL A 51 16.95 -3.12 0.36
CA VAL A 51 18.39 -3.44 0.25
C VAL A 51 18.94 -4.07 1.53
N GLU A 52 18.48 -3.63 2.70
CA GLU A 52 18.88 -4.27 3.97
C GLU A 52 18.34 -5.70 4.12
N ALA A 53 17.13 -5.96 3.64
CA ALA A 53 16.55 -7.31 3.62
C ALA A 53 17.31 -8.23 2.66
N ASP A 54 17.60 -7.75 1.45
CA ASP A 54 18.39 -8.44 0.43
C ASP A 54 19.78 -8.85 0.97
N ARG A 55 20.52 -7.90 1.54
CA ARG A 55 21.83 -8.16 2.16
C ARG A 55 21.76 -9.20 3.28
N ALA A 56 20.67 -9.23 4.05
CA ALA A 56 20.51 -10.21 5.12
C ALA A 56 20.21 -11.61 4.56
N ILE A 57 19.44 -11.70 3.48
CA ILE A 57 19.21 -12.94 2.73
C ILE A 57 20.54 -13.46 2.14
N ASP A 58 21.34 -12.58 1.55
CA ASP A 58 22.68 -12.94 1.05
C ASP A 58 23.61 -13.45 2.15
N ALA A 59 23.57 -12.84 3.33
CA ALA A 59 24.34 -13.30 4.48
C ALA A 59 23.92 -14.71 4.93
N ALA A 60 22.61 -15.01 4.91
CA ALA A 60 22.11 -16.36 5.19
C ALA A 60 22.54 -17.37 4.10
N ALA A 61 22.52 -16.97 2.84
CA ALA A 61 23.01 -17.79 1.73
C ALA A 61 24.52 -18.11 1.87
N ALA A 62 25.33 -17.12 2.27
CA ALA A 62 26.75 -17.31 2.55
C ALA A 62 26.98 -18.31 3.70
N SER A 63 26.19 -18.24 4.77
CA SER A 63 26.26 -19.24 5.87
C SER A 63 25.88 -20.64 5.43
N LEU A 64 24.87 -20.80 4.57
CA LEU A 64 24.49 -22.10 4.04
C LEU A 64 25.63 -22.74 3.23
N ALA A 65 26.30 -21.93 2.40
CA ALA A 65 27.45 -22.36 1.62
C ALA A 65 28.65 -22.71 2.51
N ALA A 66 28.96 -21.88 3.51
CA ALA A 66 30.05 -22.10 4.44
C ALA A 66 29.81 -23.29 5.40
N GLY A 67 28.55 -23.52 5.81
CA GLY A 67 28.22 -24.48 6.87
C GLY A 67 28.76 -24.08 8.23
N ASP A 68 28.76 -22.78 8.54
CA ASP A 68 29.36 -22.20 9.76
C ASP A 68 28.50 -22.35 11.03
N GLY A 69 27.29 -22.91 10.91
CA GLY A 69 26.35 -23.09 12.02
C GLY A 69 25.55 -21.83 12.38
N GLU A 70 25.76 -20.71 11.67
CA GLU A 70 25.03 -19.46 11.91
C GLU A 70 23.75 -19.32 11.06
N LEU A 71 23.43 -20.35 10.26
CA LEU A 71 22.34 -20.31 9.29
C LEU A 71 20.99 -19.89 9.90
N GLU A 72 20.59 -20.52 11.01
CA GLU A 72 19.30 -20.22 11.65
C GLU A 72 19.22 -18.77 12.13
N GLN A 73 20.29 -18.27 12.74
CA GLN A 73 20.36 -16.87 13.19
C GLN A 73 20.27 -15.91 12.01
N LYS A 74 20.96 -16.19 10.89
CA LYS A 74 20.93 -15.32 9.71
C LYS A 74 19.58 -15.38 9.00
N LEU A 75 18.91 -16.53 8.94
CA LEU A 75 17.54 -16.66 8.43
C LEU A 75 16.56 -15.84 9.27
N TYR A 76 16.67 -15.90 10.59
CA TYR A 76 15.85 -15.08 11.49
C TYR A 76 16.05 -13.57 11.25
N LEU A 77 17.29 -13.13 11.11
CA LEU A 77 17.61 -11.73 10.83
C LEU A 77 17.10 -11.29 9.45
N ALA A 78 17.26 -12.13 8.43
CA ALA A 78 16.76 -11.89 7.09
C ALA A 78 15.23 -11.73 7.07
N GLY A 79 14.50 -12.66 7.68
CA GLY A 79 13.04 -12.56 7.80
C GLY A 79 12.59 -11.32 8.58
N SER A 80 13.32 -10.93 9.62
CA SER A 80 13.04 -9.71 10.38
C SER A 80 13.25 -8.44 9.56
N ARG A 81 14.33 -8.36 8.78
CA ARG A 81 14.59 -7.22 7.88
C ARG A 81 13.53 -7.10 6.79
N LEU A 82 13.09 -8.22 6.22
CA LEU A 82 12.02 -8.24 5.24
C LEU A 82 10.68 -7.73 5.80
N LYS A 83 10.34 -8.13 7.04
CA LYS A 83 9.16 -7.61 7.75
C LYS A 83 9.26 -6.10 7.98
N ILE A 84 10.44 -5.61 8.35
CA ILE A 84 10.69 -4.16 8.50
C ILE A 84 10.51 -3.44 7.15
N ALA A 85 11.06 -3.97 6.07
CA ALA A 85 10.91 -3.40 4.74
C ALA A 85 9.44 -3.25 4.33
N ARG A 86 8.65 -4.30 4.53
CA ARG A 86 7.20 -4.29 4.29
C ARG A 86 6.49 -3.23 5.15
N ALA A 87 6.78 -3.20 6.45
CA ALA A 87 6.18 -2.23 7.37
C ALA A 87 6.53 -0.78 7.01
N GLN A 88 7.77 -0.51 6.60
CA GLN A 88 8.18 0.82 6.15
C GLN A 88 7.51 1.22 4.83
N ALA A 89 7.36 0.29 3.89
CA ALA A 89 6.65 0.54 2.65
C ALA A 89 5.18 0.88 2.92
N GLN A 90 4.51 0.10 3.78
CA GLN A 90 3.12 0.35 4.21
C GLN A 90 2.97 1.70 4.90
N ARG A 91 3.92 2.07 5.78
CA ARG A 91 3.91 3.38 6.43
C ARG A 91 3.94 4.51 5.39
N ARG A 92 4.80 4.39 4.38
CA ARG A 92 4.91 5.38 3.30
C ARG A 92 3.65 5.47 2.44
N VAL A 93 2.89 4.38 2.25
CA VAL A 93 1.56 4.45 1.60
C VAL A 93 0.65 5.40 2.37
N VAL A 94 0.58 5.25 3.69
CA VAL A 94 -0.27 6.08 4.56
C VAL A 94 0.21 7.52 4.58
N GLU A 95 1.52 7.74 4.74
CA GLU A 95 2.13 9.09 4.70
C GLU A 95 1.81 9.81 3.37
N ASN A 96 1.91 9.10 2.25
CA ASN A 96 1.57 9.65 0.93
C ASN A 96 0.08 10.00 0.81
N ARG A 97 -0.81 9.15 1.36
CA ARG A 97 -2.25 9.41 1.36
C ARG A 97 -2.59 10.65 2.20
N ILE A 98 -2.00 10.79 3.38
CA ILE A 98 -2.17 11.97 4.23
C ILE A 98 -1.73 13.22 3.46
N ARG A 99 -0.53 13.19 2.87
CA ARG A 99 0.00 14.31 2.08
C ARG A 99 -0.93 14.71 0.93
N ALA A 100 -1.48 13.72 0.21
CA ALA A 100 -2.42 13.98 -0.88
C ALA A 100 -3.71 14.66 -0.38
N LEU A 101 -4.25 14.23 0.76
CA LEU A 101 -5.45 14.83 1.36
C LEU A 101 -5.20 16.25 1.85
N THR A 102 -4.05 16.53 2.46
CA THR A 102 -3.66 17.88 2.90
C THR A 102 -3.61 18.85 1.72
N LEU A 103 -3.03 18.44 0.58
CA LEU A 103 -2.99 19.27 -0.63
C LEU A 103 -4.39 19.58 -1.19
N VAL A 104 -5.36 18.67 -1.06
CA VAL A 104 -6.75 18.94 -1.45
C VAL A 104 -7.40 19.95 -0.51
N GLN A 105 -7.18 19.82 0.80
CA GLN A 105 -7.71 20.74 1.80
C GLN A 105 -7.19 22.16 1.59
N GLU A 106 -5.87 22.33 1.41
CA GLU A 106 -5.24 23.63 1.15
C GLU A 106 -5.81 24.33 -0.08
N ARG A 107 -6.15 23.58 -1.14
CA ARG A 107 -6.78 24.12 -2.36
C ARG A 107 -8.24 24.50 -2.18
N ALA A 108 -8.96 23.91 -1.23
CA ALA A 108 -10.37 24.19 -0.98
C ALA A 108 -10.60 25.40 -0.06
N VAL A 109 -9.66 25.69 0.85
CA VAL A 109 -9.74 26.80 1.80
C VAL A 109 -9.82 28.21 1.17
N PRO A 110 -9.13 28.56 0.06
CA PRO A 110 -9.25 29.92 -0.49
C PRO A 110 -10.66 30.28 -1.00
N VAL A 111 -11.52 29.29 -1.27
CA VAL A 111 -12.91 29.53 -1.73
C VAL A 111 -13.80 30.09 -0.61
N LEU A 112 -13.47 29.88 0.66
CA LEU A 112 -14.28 30.38 1.78
C LEU A 112 -13.91 31.82 2.18
N GLN A 113 -12.70 32.28 1.90
CA GLN A 113 -12.30 33.66 2.25
C GLN A 113 -12.84 34.72 1.27
N GLU A 114 -13.22 34.35 0.05
CA GLU A 114 -13.88 35.28 -0.88
C GLU A 114 -15.36 35.54 -0.51
N VAL A 115 -16.01 34.64 0.24
CA VAL A 115 -17.42 34.80 0.62
C VAL A 115 -17.58 35.81 1.78
N GLU A 116 -16.54 36.04 2.57
CA GLU A 116 -16.54 37.02 3.66
C GLU A 116 -16.39 38.49 3.18
N GLY A 117 -16.15 38.70 1.88
CA GLY A 117 -16.08 40.02 1.25
C GLY A 117 -17.40 40.51 0.65
N ILE A 118 -18.42 39.66 0.52
CA ILE A 118 -19.75 40.09 0.07
C ILE A 118 -20.49 40.62 1.30
N ALA A 119 -20.24 41.88 1.63
CA ALA A 119 -21.11 42.63 2.52
C ALA A 119 -22.53 42.57 1.97
N ILE A 120 -23.38 41.72 2.54
CA ILE A 120 -24.82 41.79 2.35
C ILE A 120 -25.22 43.14 2.95
N PRO A 121 -25.63 44.15 2.17
CA PRO A 121 -26.07 45.40 2.74
C PRO A 121 -27.26 45.11 3.68
N PRO A 122 -27.35 45.78 4.84
CA PRO A 122 -28.49 45.59 5.73
C PRO A 122 -29.78 45.81 4.94
N PRO A 123 -30.83 45.01 5.18
CA PRO A 123 -32.09 45.18 4.48
C PRO A 123 -32.58 46.59 4.78
N GLU A 124 -32.56 47.48 3.78
CA GLU A 124 -33.23 48.76 3.91
C GLU A 124 -34.69 48.48 4.24
N LEU A 125 -35.14 49.02 5.37
CA LEU A 125 -36.55 49.13 5.75
C LEU A 125 -37.25 49.96 4.66
N ARG A 126 -37.63 49.31 3.56
CA ARG A 126 -38.61 49.87 2.64
C ARG A 126 -39.89 50.05 3.45
N PRO A 127 -40.50 51.24 3.47
CA PRO A 127 -41.83 51.36 4.03
C PRO A 127 -42.74 50.38 3.29
N GLU A 128 -43.42 49.53 4.06
CA GLU A 128 -44.41 48.57 3.59
C GLU A 128 -45.31 49.25 2.54
N PRO A 129 -45.42 48.71 1.31
CA PRO A 129 -46.43 49.19 0.39
C PRO A 129 -47.80 48.90 0.99
N VAL A 130 -48.59 49.97 1.22
CA VAL A 130 -49.98 49.87 1.62
C VAL A 130 -50.69 48.90 0.67
N PRO A 131 -51.32 47.82 1.16
CA PRO A 131 -51.95 46.85 0.29
C PRO A 131 -53.16 47.50 -0.42
N PRO A 132 -53.22 47.48 -1.76
CA PRO A 132 -54.49 47.75 -2.44
C PRO A 132 -55.47 46.60 -2.15
N ALA A 133 -56.74 46.97 -2.06
CA ALA A 133 -57.85 46.12 -1.67
C ALA A 133 -57.93 44.79 -2.46
N ALA A 134 -58.11 43.70 -1.70
CA ALA A 134 -58.77 42.44 -2.05
C ALA A 134 -58.65 41.96 -3.51
N GLU A 135 -57.69 41.08 -3.77
CA GLU A 135 -57.75 40.12 -4.88
C GLU A 135 -57.75 38.69 -4.33
N ALA A 136 -58.58 37.84 -4.95
CA ALA A 136 -59.00 36.51 -4.50
C ALA A 136 -57.85 35.51 -4.28
N PRO A 137 -58.04 34.47 -3.42
CA PRO A 137 -56.98 33.51 -3.12
C PRO A 137 -56.63 32.64 -4.34
N PRO A 138 -55.33 32.47 -4.68
CA PRO A 138 -54.91 31.52 -5.69
C PRO A 138 -55.03 30.08 -5.17
N GLU A 139 -55.52 29.17 -6.03
CA GLU A 139 -55.63 27.74 -5.77
C GLU A 139 -54.27 27.12 -5.44
N LEU A 140 -54.24 26.26 -4.42
CA LEU A 140 -53.08 25.44 -4.06
C LEU A 140 -52.82 24.37 -5.14
N PRO A 141 -51.58 24.19 -5.63
CA PRO A 141 -51.23 23.06 -6.47
C PRO A 141 -51.22 21.74 -5.66
N PRO A 142 -51.56 20.59 -6.28
CA PRO A 142 -51.68 19.31 -5.58
C PRO A 142 -50.32 18.79 -5.07
N GLU A 143 -50.31 18.30 -3.83
CA GLU A 143 -49.18 17.62 -3.21
C GLU A 143 -48.69 16.45 -4.07
N LEU A 144 -47.40 16.43 -4.39
CA LEU A 144 -46.74 15.27 -4.97
C LEU A 144 -46.47 14.22 -3.88
N PRO A 145 -46.72 12.92 -4.15
CA PRO A 145 -46.60 11.88 -3.15
C PRO A 145 -45.15 11.68 -2.69
N ARG A 146 -44.94 11.77 -1.38
CA ARG A 146 -43.68 11.41 -0.72
C ARG A 146 -43.36 9.95 -1.01
N LYS A 147 -42.35 9.71 -1.83
CA LYS A 147 -41.83 8.38 -2.12
C LYS A 147 -40.99 7.90 -0.93
N SER A 148 -41.66 7.36 0.07
CA SER A 148 -41.06 6.46 1.06
C SER A 148 -40.60 5.20 0.34
N ALA A 149 -39.30 4.93 0.32
CA ALA A 149 -38.74 3.56 0.31
C ALA A 149 -37.21 3.63 0.42
N LEU A 150 -36.72 3.58 1.66
CA LEU A 150 -35.41 3.01 1.98
C LEU A 150 -35.51 1.49 1.74
N PRO A 151 -34.63 0.84 0.95
CA PRO A 151 -34.57 -0.62 0.94
C PRO A 151 -33.81 -1.13 2.16
N ALA A 152 -34.39 -2.11 2.85
CA ALA A 152 -33.80 -2.84 3.98
C ALA A 152 -32.60 -3.70 3.54
N PRO A 153 -31.64 -3.99 4.44
CA PRO A 153 -30.50 -4.85 4.13
C PRO A 153 -30.92 -6.33 4.00
N PRO A 154 -30.27 -7.11 3.12
CA PRO A 154 -30.51 -8.55 3.02
C PRO A 154 -29.93 -9.27 4.25
N ALA A 155 -30.74 -10.16 4.81
CA ALA A 155 -30.28 -11.16 5.76
C ALA A 155 -29.98 -12.44 4.98
N GLU A 156 -28.71 -12.86 4.96
CA GLU A 156 -28.22 -14.26 5.02
C GLU A 156 -26.74 -14.24 5.43
#